data_AF-A0AAU5XU04-F1
#
_entry.id   AF-A0AAU5XU04-F1
#
_cell.length_a   1.000
_cell.length_b   1.000
_cell.length_c   1.000
_cell.angle_alpha   90.00
_cell.angle_beta   90.00
_cell.angle_gamma   90.00
#
_symmetry.space_group_name_H-M   'P 1'
#
loop_
_entity.id
_entity.type
_entity.pdbx_description
1 polymer ?
#
loop_
_entity_poly.entity_id
_entity_poly.type
_entity_poly.pdbx_seq_one_letter_code
_entity_poly.pdbx_strand_id
1 'polypeptide(L)'
;MDRPDLDDDETGPIRRITDEVSPSPARGASGTPGTPRPAARRTPPEGARRAADPARRRTDTGPQRVQRTDSGNRADTGPQRAARRGDTGPQRVPAGTKPRTAQQPEARTAKKAEPHLETGHGHGHGHGHGPAAPASKRVRLLLIWLLAPLALATVVGMIVLYPWGKPDPKSVVPQGTPVAANITATNTGPCLAQGQVQVGDQNDPGAKPCLTVDLTMTDGPAGGKQLKLTVPIEPSTPRFTAGDAVVLAYNGGNAGDPASFQLVDFQRGTPLLVLAALFAVAVLVLGRWQGVAALVALGLSFLVIALFILPSILAGENPLVVAIAGSGAIMFIALYLTHGLTARTSAAVLGTLASLALIGVLSAIFSAAASLTGLDDSTSTLIGSLGHGIDSRGLLLAGVVIGALGVLDDVTVTQTSAVWELRRANPDLSWQELYRSGLRIGRDHVGSAVNTLVMAYAGAALPVLLYSSISGVGLGALLGSEEIAQEIIRTLVGSVGIVAAVPVTTVLAALIASREPAEYLSSTMKAVPSHP
;
A
#
# COMPACT_ATOMS: atom_id res chain seq x y z
N MET A 1 -49.03 -36.59 64.53
CA MET A 1 -49.94 -36.31 63.40
C MET A 1 -49.08 -35.93 62.24
N ASP A 2 -49.18 -36.72 61.20
CA ASP A 2 -48.00 -37.31 60.57
C ASP A 2 -47.77 -36.88 59.12
N ARG A 3 -46.58 -37.26 58.67
CA ARG A 3 -46.06 -37.28 57.30
C ARG A 3 -46.90 -38.18 56.36
N PRO A 4 -46.74 -38.09 55.02
CA PRO A 4 -45.73 -38.93 54.36
C PRO A 4 -44.93 -38.26 53.22
N ASP A 5 -43.72 -38.79 53.00
CA ASP A 5 -42.92 -38.71 51.76
C ASP A 5 -43.22 -39.93 50.85
N LEU A 6 -42.86 -39.91 49.56
CA LEU A 6 -42.52 -41.09 48.70
C LEU A 6 -42.13 -40.68 47.25
N ASP A 7 -40.83 -40.56 47.00
CA ASP A 7 -39.96 -41.29 46.03
C ASP A 7 -40.24 -41.48 44.50
N ASP A 8 -39.09 -41.58 43.80
CA ASP A 8 -38.71 -42.33 42.57
C ASP A 8 -39.01 -41.87 41.11
N ASP A 9 -37.97 -41.29 40.49
CA ASP A 9 -37.01 -41.86 39.50
C ASP A 9 -37.39 -42.40 38.08
N GLU A 10 -36.33 -42.40 37.26
CA GLU A 10 -35.98 -43.12 36.02
C GLU A 10 -36.58 -42.87 34.61
N THR A 11 -35.62 -42.64 33.72
CA THR A 11 -35.58 -42.66 32.25
C THR A 11 -35.80 -44.01 31.56
N GLY A 12 -36.25 -43.98 30.30
CA GLY A 12 -35.81 -44.95 29.27
C GLY A 12 -36.78 -45.16 28.08
N PRO A 13 -36.40 -45.89 27.00
CA PRO A 13 -35.04 -46.22 26.55
C PRO A 13 -34.77 -46.03 25.03
N ILE A 14 -33.51 -46.25 24.63
CA ILE A 14 -32.99 -46.20 23.24
C ILE A 14 -33.22 -47.51 22.47
N ARG A 15 -33.45 -47.46 21.13
CA ARG A 15 -32.86 -48.42 20.15
C ARG A 15 -33.00 -48.03 18.67
N ARG A 16 -31.87 -48.09 17.93
CA ARG A 16 -31.81 -48.26 16.46
C ARG A 16 -31.70 -49.75 16.13
N ILE A 17 -32.38 -50.22 15.08
CA ILE A 17 -32.04 -51.44 14.31
C ILE A 17 -32.26 -51.15 12.81
N THR A 18 -31.53 -51.89 11.96
CA THR A 18 -31.25 -51.70 10.53
C THR A 18 -32.30 -52.21 9.53
N ASP A 19 -32.23 -51.65 8.31
CA ASP A 19 -32.45 -52.20 6.95
C ASP A 19 -33.22 -53.52 6.75
N GLU A 20 -34.24 -53.55 5.85
CA GLU A 20 -34.11 -54.00 4.44
C GLU A 20 -35.46 -54.02 3.66
N VAL A 21 -35.38 -54.33 2.35
CA VAL A 21 -36.45 -54.82 1.42
C VAL A 21 -37.33 -53.79 0.64
N SER A 22 -37.21 -53.86 -0.70
CA SER A 22 -37.98 -53.17 -1.79
C SER A 22 -39.30 -53.93 -2.15
N PRO A 23 -40.00 -53.86 -3.33
CA PRO A 23 -39.78 -53.13 -4.60
C PRO A 23 -41.00 -52.62 -5.47
N SER A 24 -40.79 -51.56 -6.28
CA SER A 24 -41.20 -51.35 -7.73
C SER A 24 -42.68 -51.58 -8.21
N PRO A 25 -43.06 -51.49 -9.52
CA PRO A 25 -42.45 -50.86 -10.71
C PRO A 25 -43.39 -50.06 -11.67
N ALA A 26 -42.83 -49.22 -12.56
CA ALA A 26 -43.36 -48.88 -13.91
C ALA A 26 -42.33 -48.04 -14.71
N ARG A 27 -42.16 -48.10 -16.05
CA ARG A 27 -42.37 -49.17 -17.05
C ARG A 27 -41.65 -48.80 -18.38
N GLY A 28 -41.00 -49.77 -19.04
CA GLY A 28 -40.64 -49.78 -20.48
C GLY A 28 -39.27 -49.22 -20.91
N ALA A 29 -38.68 -49.61 -22.06
CA ALA A 29 -38.81 -50.84 -22.88
C ALA A 29 -37.70 -50.88 -23.97
N SER A 30 -37.32 -52.10 -24.44
CA SER A 30 -36.40 -52.43 -25.56
C SER A 30 -34.89 -52.08 -25.42
N GLY A 31 -33.91 -52.91 -25.81
CA GLY A 31 -33.94 -54.32 -26.21
C GLY A 31 -32.56 -54.91 -26.63
N THR A 32 -32.06 -55.94 -25.91
CA THR A 32 -31.30 -57.18 -26.34
C THR A 32 -30.24 -57.19 -27.47
N PRO A 33 -29.32 -58.21 -27.55
CA PRO A 33 -28.53 -58.90 -26.50
C PRO A 33 -27.06 -59.27 -26.92
N GLY A 34 -26.20 -59.76 -26.00
CA GLY A 34 -24.90 -60.38 -26.36
C GLY A 34 -24.02 -60.83 -25.18
N THR A 35 -23.58 -62.10 -25.16
CA THR A 35 -22.98 -62.85 -24.02
C THR A 35 -21.61 -63.51 -24.41
N PRO A 36 -20.89 -64.31 -23.56
CA PRO A 36 -20.43 -64.09 -22.17
C PRO A 36 -19.00 -64.64 -21.79
N ARG A 37 -18.41 -64.16 -20.66
CA ARG A 37 -17.56 -64.89 -19.64
C ARG A 37 -16.20 -65.55 -20.05
N PRO A 38 -15.35 -66.12 -19.13
CA PRO A 38 -15.28 -66.02 -17.63
C PRO A 38 -13.85 -65.83 -16.99
N ALA A 39 -13.80 -65.55 -15.66
CA ALA A 39 -12.91 -66.03 -14.54
C ALA A 39 -11.37 -66.28 -14.73
N ALA A 40 -10.44 -66.28 -13.76
CA ALA A 40 -10.32 -66.08 -12.28
C ALA A 40 -8.84 -65.66 -11.96
N ARG A 41 -8.43 -65.11 -10.79
CA ARG A 41 -8.08 -65.79 -9.52
C ARG A 41 -7.55 -64.78 -8.46
N ARG A 42 -7.61 -65.12 -7.17
CA ARG A 42 -6.81 -64.54 -6.05
C ARG A 42 -5.55 -65.43 -5.84
N THR A 43 -4.40 -65.06 -5.25
CA THR A 43 -3.96 -64.58 -3.89
C THR A 43 -2.39 -64.48 -3.94
N PRO A 44 -1.59 -64.48 -2.84
CA PRO A 44 -1.37 -63.54 -1.71
C PRO A 44 0.12 -63.02 -1.67
N PRO A 45 0.63 -62.38 -0.58
CA PRO A 45 2.04 -62.00 -0.46
C PRO A 45 2.89 -62.88 0.51
N GLU A 46 4.17 -63.06 0.16
CA GLU A 46 5.29 -63.62 0.96
C GLU A 46 6.58 -62.84 0.58
N GLY A 47 7.72 -62.86 1.29
CA GLY A 47 8.12 -63.58 2.52
C GLY A 47 9.67 -63.53 2.69
N ALA A 48 10.14 -63.42 3.94
CA ALA A 48 11.53 -63.09 4.32
C ALA A 48 12.64 -64.12 4.05
N ARG A 49 13.92 -63.67 4.14
CA ARG A 49 15.17 -64.36 4.58
C ARG A 49 16.20 -63.27 4.94
N ARG A 50 16.78 -63.11 6.15
CA ARG A 50 17.71 -63.96 6.96
C ARG A 50 19.00 -64.34 6.20
N ALA A 51 20.22 -64.25 6.76
CA ALA A 51 20.73 -63.73 8.06
C ALA A 51 22.28 -63.63 8.04
N ALA A 52 22.92 -62.86 8.94
CA ALA A 52 24.22 -63.17 9.59
C ALA A 52 24.67 -62.09 10.60
N ASP A 53 24.97 -62.52 11.83
CA ASP A 53 25.75 -61.90 12.94
C ASP A 53 26.78 -63.02 13.35
N PRO A 54 27.83 -62.87 14.22
CA PRO A 54 28.02 -61.85 15.25
C PRO A 54 29.46 -61.40 15.64
N ALA A 55 29.49 -60.57 16.70
CA ALA A 55 30.55 -60.35 17.73
C ALA A 55 31.40 -59.06 17.61
N ARG A 56 31.69 -58.29 18.68
CA ARG A 56 31.74 -58.62 20.13
C ARG A 56 31.24 -57.49 21.06
N ARG A 57 30.57 -57.89 22.17
CA ARG A 57 30.73 -57.50 23.61
C ARG A 57 31.25 -56.08 23.99
N ARG A 58 30.81 -55.40 25.07
CA ARG A 58 29.88 -55.70 26.21
C ARG A 58 29.68 -54.44 27.11
N THR A 59 28.58 -54.38 27.89
CA THR A 59 28.42 -53.76 29.25
C THR A 59 28.71 -52.25 29.46
N ASP A 60 28.04 -51.47 30.32
CA ASP A 60 26.81 -51.65 31.14
C ASP A 60 26.30 -50.29 31.69
N THR A 61 25.06 -50.26 32.21
CA THR A 61 24.49 -49.34 33.24
C THR A 61 24.58 -47.80 33.13
N GLY A 62 23.43 -47.11 33.22
CA GLY A 62 23.30 -45.71 33.73
C GLY A 62 23.04 -45.69 35.25
N PRO A 63 22.16 -44.84 35.82
CA PRO A 63 21.62 -43.53 35.40
C PRO A 63 21.68 -42.45 36.54
N GLN A 64 21.12 -41.24 36.35
CA GLN A 64 20.25 -40.47 37.30
C GLN A 64 20.23 -38.93 37.07
N ARG A 65 19.35 -38.25 37.83
CA ARG A 65 18.73 -36.92 37.66
C ARG A 65 19.09 -36.00 38.85
N VAL A 66 18.52 -34.78 38.92
CA VAL A 66 18.37 -33.89 40.13
C VAL A 66 19.58 -32.90 40.30
N GLN A 67 19.48 -31.60 40.66
CA GLN A 67 18.39 -30.72 41.17
C GLN A 67 18.53 -29.21 40.78
N ARG A 68 17.42 -28.46 40.92
CA ARG A 68 17.19 -27.03 41.24
C ARG A 68 18.37 -26.05 41.51
N THR A 69 18.17 -24.78 41.17
CA THR A 69 17.84 -23.71 42.16
C THR A 69 17.29 -22.42 41.54
N ASP A 70 16.28 -21.82 42.19
CA ASP A 70 15.72 -20.48 41.91
C ASP A 70 16.44 -19.40 42.73
N SER A 71 16.59 -18.19 42.16
CA SER A 71 16.62 -16.84 42.81
C SER A 71 17.26 -15.82 41.84
N GLY A 72 16.91 -14.53 41.81
CA GLY A 72 15.78 -13.85 42.46
C GLY A 72 15.92 -12.31 42.40
N ASN A 73 15.01 -11.66 41.67
CA ASN A 73 14.46 -10.30 41.87
C ASN A 73 15.36 -9.02 41.86
N ARG A 74 14.74 -7.90 41.41
CA ARG A 74 15.19 -6.48 41.43
C ARG A 74 16.35 -6.06 40.53
N ALA A 75 16.49 -4.78 40.11
CA ALA A 75 15.54 -3.66 39.89
C ALA A 75 16.30 -2.51 39.19
N ASP A 76 15.57 -1.58 38.56
CA ASP A 76 15.95 -0.19 38.21
C ASP A 76 17.36 0.14 37.69
N THR A 77 17.44 0.76 36.52
CA THR A 77 17.78 2.20 36.43
C THR A 77 17.56 2.79 35.03
N GLY A 78 17.25 4.09 34.99
CA GLY A 78 17.01 4.86 33.77
C GLY A 78 18.27 5.30 33.01
N PRO A 79 18.11 6.19 32.01
CA PRO A 79 19.07 6.34 30.91
C PRO A 79 20.24 7.30 31.24
N GLN A 80 21.42 7.00 30.70
CA GLN A 80 22.54 7.94 30.63
C GLN A 80 23.02 8.15 29.20
N ARG A 81 22.93 9.40 28.73
CA ARG A 81 23.75 9.90 27.62
C ARG A 81 25.21 9.95 28.09
N ALA A 82 26.12 9.40 27.30
CA ALA A 82 27.55 9.66 27.43
C ALA A 82 28.15 10.00 26.06
N ALA A 83 28.72 11.19 25.95
CA ALA A 83 29.58 11.55 24.83
C ALA A 83 31.04 11.46 25.27
N ARG A 84 31.92 10.77 24.51
CA ARG A 84 33.36 11.10 24.46
C ARG A 84 34.11 10.43 23.30
N ARG A 85 34.78 11.31 22.53
CA ARG A 85 36.07 11.21 21.82
C ARG A 85 36.77 9.86 21.59
N GLY A 86 37.30 9.77 20.37
CA GLY A 86 38.55 9.10 19.97
C GLY A 86 38.42 8.48 18.57
N ASP A 87 39.43 8.39 17.71
CA ASP A 87 40.72 9.10 17.57
C ASP A 87 41.26 8.74 16.15
N THR A 88 41.93 9.64 15.41
CA THR A 88 42.77 9.32 14.23
C THR A 88 43.39 10.60 13.62
N GLY A 89 44.71 10.60 13.43
CA GLY A 89 45.47 11.76 12.95
C GLY A 89 45.67 11.87 11.42
N PRO A 90 46.16 13.01 10.92
CA PRO A 90 46.29 13.30 9.49
C PRO A 90 47.63 12.84 8.88
N GLN A 91 47.61 12.52 7.59
CA GLN A 91 48.74 11.96 6.82
C GLN A 91 49.56 13.06 6.12
N ARG A 92 50.88 12.88 5.99
CA ARG A 92 51.84 13.87 5.46
C ARG A 92 51.95 13.84 3.93
N VAL A 93 52.23 14.99 3.32
CA VAL A 93 52.79 15.14 1.96
C VAL A 93 53.97 16.15 2.02
N PRO A 94 55.13 15.90 1.38
CA PRO A 94 56.32 16.77 1.47
C PRO A 94 56.33 17.92 0.43
N ALA A 95 57.27 18.86 0.59
CA ALA A 95 57.31 20.16 -0.11
C ALA A 95 58.61 20.46 -0.89
N GLY A 96 58.53 21.42 -1.82
CA GLY A 96 59.61 22.01 -2.63
C GLY A 96 59.06 22.43 -4.00
N THR A 97 59.25 23.63 -4.57
CA THR A 97 60.34 24.62 -4.40
C THR A 97 59.84 26.06 -4.71
N LYS A 98 60.55 27.10 -4.22
CA LYS A 98 60.30 28.56 -4.40
C LYS A 98 61.18 29.16 -5.54
N PRO A 99 61.20 30.50 -5.81
CA PRO A 99 60.11 31.50 -5.99
C PRO A 99 60.36 32.42 -7.24
N ARG A 100 59.52 33.45 -7.50
CA ARG A 100 60.01 34.81 -7.86
C ARG A 100 58.98 35.95 -7.91
N THR A 101 59.39 37.07 -7.28
CA THR A 101 59.11 38.51 -7.54
C THR A 101 57.69 39.09 -7.51
N ALA A 102 57.57 40.24 -6.85
CA ALA A 102 56.39 41.09 -6.75
C ALA A 102 56.40 42.23 -7.79
N GLN A 103 55.23 42.85 -8.02
CA GLN A 103 55.12 44.30 -8.30
C GLN A 103 53.69 44.82 -8.09
N GLN A 104 53.60 45.96 -7.39
CA GLN A 104 52.46 46.89 -7.30
C GLN A 104 53.05 48.29 -7.58
N PRO A 105 52.37 49.19 -8.34
CA PRO A 105 51.70 50.38 -7.79
C PRO A 105 50.36 50.65 -8.54
N GLU A 106 49.60 51.76 -8.44
CA GLU A 106 49.62 52.99 -7.61
C GLU A 106 48.35 53.06 -6.72
N ALA A 107 48.24 54.10 -5.89
CA ALA A 107 46.96 54.65 -5.46
C ALA A 107 46.76 56.06 -6.04
N ARG A 108 45.51 56.45 -6.35
CA ARG A 108 45.12 57.87 -6.54
C ARG A 108 43.83 58.21 -5.80
N THR A 109 43.71 59.49 -5.45
CA THR A 109 42.95 59.99 -4.30
C THR A 109 41.61 60.65 -4.64
N ALA A 110 40.63 60.40 -3.76
CA ALA A 110 39.59 61.30 -3.26
C ALA A 110 38.80 62.23 -4.22
N LYS A 111 37.47 62.09 -4.19
CA LYS A 111 36.54 63.23 -4.04
C LYS A 111 35.24 62.82 -3.34
N LYS A 112 34.63 63.77 -2.61
CA LYS A 112 33.47 63.60 -1.72
C LYS A 112 32.23 64.23 -2.34
N ALA A 113 31.10 63.53 -2.32
CA ALA A 113 29.75 64.08 -2.41
C ALA A 113 28.75 63.07 -1.81
N GLU A 114 27.76 63.54 -1.04
CA GLU A 114 26.64 62.76 -0.50
C GLU A 114 25.39 62.94 -1.41
N PRO A 115 24.15 62.56 -1.02
CA PRO A 115 23.55 61.35 -1.56
C PRO A 115 22.28 61.63 -2.39
N HIS A 116 22.04 60.82 -3.42
CA HIS A 116 20.74 60.77 -4.09
C HIS A 116 20.06 59.42 -3.81
N LEU A 117 18.87 59.50 -3.19
CA LEU A 117 17.93 58.38 -3.20
C LEU A 117 17.40 58.23 -4.63
N GLU A 118 17.61 57.06 -5.24
CA GLU A 118 16.72 56.56 -6.29
C GLU A 118 16.15 55.21 -5.88
N THR A 119 14.86 55.05 -6.18
CA THR A 119 14.05 53.90 -5.79
C THR A 119 14.42 52.66 -6.60
N GLY A 120 15.15 51.74 -5.98
CA GLY A 120 15.45 50.43 -6.56
C GLY A 120 14.18 49.60 -6.75
N HIS A 121 13.61 49.64 -7.96
CA HIS A 121 12.56 48.70 -8.36
C HIS A 121 13.14 47.29 -8.44
N GLY A 122 12.77 46.44 -7.47
CA GLY A 122 13.14 45.03 -7.44
C GLY A 122 12.46 44.24 -8.57
N HIS A 123 13.07 44.21 -9.75
CA HIS A 123 12.65 43.33 -10.83
C HIS A 123 13.00 41.87 -10.50
N GLY A 124 12.01 41.13 -9.98
CA GLY A 124 12.13 39.69 -9.79
C GLY A 124 12.27 38.97 -11.12
N HIS A 125 13.47 38.49 -11.45
CA HIS A 125 13.72 37.66 -12.63
C HIS A 125 13.05 36.28 -12.48
N GLY A 126 11.80 36.19 -12.92
CA GLY A 126 11.14 34.91 -13.13
C GLY A 126 11.74 34.21 -14.34
N HIS A 127 12.61 33.21 -14.12
CA HIS A 127 13.02 32.26 -15.16
C HIS A 127 11.84 31.38 -15.56
N GLY A 128 10.93 31.92 -16.35
CA GLY A 128 9.90 31.16 -17.04
C GLY A 128 10.56 30.34 -18.15
N HIS A 129 10.72 29.03 -17.93
CA HIS A 129 10.94 28.12 -19.05
C HIS A 129 9.73 28.22 -19.98
N GLY A 130 9.94 28.77 -21.19
CA GLY A 130 8.90 28.80 -22.22
C GLY A 130 8.41 27.38 -22.53
N PRO A 131 7.16 27.21 -22.98
CA PRO A 131 6.63 25.91 -23.35
C PRO A 131 7.55 25.25 -24.38
N ALA A 132 7.92 23.98 -24.13
CA ALA A 132 8.85 23.26 -24.99
C ALA A 132 8.38 23.28 -26.45
N ALA A 133 9.31 23.53 -27.38
CA ALA A 133 8.99 23.63 -28.80
C ALA A 133 8.22 22.38 -29.28
N PRO A 134 7.15 22.56 -30.07
CA PRO A 134 6.29 21.44 -30.47
C PRO A 134 7.07 20.43 -31.31
N ALA A 135 6.96 19.15 -30.96
CA ALA A 135 7.68 18.06 -31.63
C ALA A 135 7.50 18.07 -33.15
N SER A 136 8.51 17.59 -33.88
CA SER A 136 8.50 17.56 -35.35
C SER A 136 7.25 16.84 -35.89
N LYS A 137 6.67 17.32 -37.00
CA LYS A 137 5.39 16.80 -37.53
C LYS A 137 5.38 15.27 -37.67
N ARG A 138 6.51 14.67 -38.05
CA ARG A 138 6.68 13.21 -38.19
C ARG A 138 6.65 12.50 -36.83
N VAL A 139 7.38 13.01 -35.83
CA VAL A 139 7.39 12.46 -34.46
C VAL A 139 6.03 12.61 -33.81
N ARG A 140 5.39 13.79 -33.92
CA ARG A 140 4.04 14.03 -33.40
C ARG A 140 3.00 13.07 -34.00
N LEU A 141 3.04 12.82 -35.31
CA LEU A 141 2.11 11.90 -35.96
C LEU A 141 2.30 10.45 -35.50
N LEU A 142 3.56 10.01 -35.34
CA LEU A 142 3.89 8.68 -34.78
C LEU A 142 3.39 8.52 -33.35
N LEU A 143 3.64 9.52 -32.49
CA LEU A 143 3.19 9.50 -31.09
C LEU A 143 1.66 9.48 -30.98
N ILE A 144 0.95 10.25 -31.83
CA ILE A 144 -0.51 10.19 -31.91
C ILE A 144 -0.97 8.79 -32.34
N TRP A 145 -0.36 8.20 -33.38
CA TRP A 145 -0.71 6.84 -33.83
C TRP A 145 -0.52 5.75 -32.77
N LEU A 146 0.47 5.93 -31.88
CA LEU A 146 0.78 4.97 -30.83
C LEU A 146 -0.06 5.20 -29.56
N LEU A 147 -0.33 6.45 -29.19
CA LEU A 147 -1.00 6.80 -27.93
C LEU A 147 -2.51 7.02 -28.06
N ALA A 148 -3.02 7.51 -29.20
CA ALA A 148 -4.45 7.67 -29.42
C ALA A 148 -5.27 6.37 -29.28
N PRO A 149 -4.85 5.20 -29.82
CA PRO A 149 -5.60 3.96 -29.59
C PRO A 149 -5.56 3.52 -28.12
N LEU A 150 -4.47 3.79 -27.40
CA LEU A 150 -4.34 3.44 -25.98
C LEU A 150 -5.19 4.36 -25.10
N ALA A 151 -5.18 5.67 -25.34
CA ALA A 151 -6.07 6.63 -24.69
C ALA A 151 -7.55 6.35 -25.00
N LEU A 152 -7.88 5.98 -26.25
CA LEU A 152 -9.22 5.56 -26.63
C LEU A 152 -9.63 4.28 -25.90
N ALA A 153 -8.75 3.27 -25.82
CA ALA A 153 -9.01 2.04 -25.06
C ALA A 153 -9.20 2.31 -23.57
N THR A 154 -8.44 3.24 -22.98
CA THR A 154 -8.64 3.72 -21.61
C THR A 154 -10.02 4.36 -21.42
N VAL A 155 -10.42 5.30 -22.29
CA VAL A 155 -11.72 5.98 -22.21
C VAL A 155 -12.88 5.01 -22.44
N VAL A 156 -12.79 4.13 -23.44
CA VAL A 156 -13.78 3.08 -23.69
C VAL A 156 -13.86 2.12 -22.52
N GLY A 157 -12.71 1.69 -21.96
CA GLY A 157 -12.66 0.85 -20.76
C GLY A 157 -13.34 1.51 -19.56
N MET A 158 -13.09 2.81 -19.31
CA MET A 158 -13.79 3.55 -18.27
C MET A 158 -15.30 3.61 -18.51
N ILE A 159 -15.75 3.91 -19.74
CA ILE A 159 -17.18 3.99 -20.06
C ILE A 159 -17.86 2.63 -19.96
N VAL A 160 -17.24 1.55 -20.44
CA VAL A 160 -17.83 0.20 -20.43
C VAL A 160 -17.88 -0.41 -19.02
N LEU A 161 -16.86 -0.16 -18.19
CA LEU A 161 -16.75 -0.72 -16.84
C LEU A 161 -17.40 0.17 -15.77
N TYR A 162 -17.85 1.39 -16.11
CA TYR A 162 -18.56 2.24 -15.16
C TYR A 162 -19.93 1.61 -14.81
N PRO A 163 -20.35 1.59 -13.54
CA PRO A 163 -21.55 0.86 -13.10
C PRO A 163 -22.87 1.60 -13.41
N TRP A 164 -23.14 1.87 -14.70
CA TRP A 164 -24.32 2.61 -15.16
C TRP A 164 -25.63 2.02 -14.64
N GLY A 165 -26.38 2.81 -13.89
CA GLY A 165 -27.72 2.43 -13.39
C GLY A 165 -27.72 1.33 -12.32
N LYS A 166 -26.55 0.83 -11.88
CA LYS A 166 -26.46 -0.03 -10.70
C LYS A 166 -26.61 0.86 -9.44
N PRO A 167 -27.36 0.44 -8.41
CA PRO A 167 -27.47 1.20 -7.16
C PRO A 167 -26.14 1.21 -6.41
N ASP A 168 -25.90 2.26 -5.62
CA ASP A 168 -24.71 2.33 -4.78
C ASP A 168 -24.64 1.12 -3.82
N PRO A 169 -23.52 0.38 -3.80
CA PRO A 169 -23.38 -0.81 -2.98
C PRO A 169 -23.40 -0.44 -1.49
N LYS A 170 -24.24 -1.14 -0.73
CA LYS A 170 -24.39 -0.95 0.72
C LYS A 170 -23.93 -2.20 1.44
N SER A 171 -23.27 -2.02 2.57
CA SER A 171 -22.89 -3.17 3.41
C SER A 171 -24.15 -3.86 3.93
N VAL A 172 -24.17 -5.20 3.86
CA VAL A 172 -25.20 -6.04 4.49
C VAL A 172 -25.02 -6.13 6.01
N VAL A 173 -23.83 -5.77 6.51
CA VAL A 173 -23.53 -5.61 7.93
C VAL A 173 -23.77 -4.15 8.31
N PRO A 174 -24.69 -3.82 9.24
CA PRO A 174 -24.92 -2.45 9.67
C PRO A 174 -23.70 -1.88 10.40
N GLN A 175 -22.92 -1.04 9.73
CA GLN A 175 -21.78 -0.29 10.30
C GLN A 175 -22.23 0.91 11.17
N GLY A 176 -23.54 1.19 11.19
CA GLY A 176 -24.12 2.40 11.79
C GLY A 176 -23.87 3.67 10.95
N THR A 177 -24.57 4.75 11.27
CA THR A 177 -24.29 6.09 10.73
C THR A 177 -23.32 6.81 11.65
N PRO A 178 -22.23 7.41 11.15
CA PRO A 178 -21.28 8.15 11.98
C PRO A 178 -21.94 9.41 12.57
N VAL A 179 -21.74 9.64 13.86
CA VAL A 179 -22.22 10.81 14.61
C VAL A 179 -21.09 11.37 15.45
N ALA A 180 -20.83 12.67 15.36
CA ALA A 180 -19.77 13.34 16.10
C ALA A 180 -20.20 13.64 17.55
N ALA A 181 -19.26 13.51 18.48
CA ALA A 181 -19.44 13.85 19.88
C ALA A 181 -18.12 14.29 20.55
N ASN A 182 -18.22 14.99 21.68
CA ASN A 182 -17.09 15.37 22.52
C ASN A 182 -17.21 14.72 23.89
N ILE A 183 -16.12 14.16 24.41
CA ILE A 183 -16.09 13.54 25.73
C ILE A 183 -15.98 14.62 26.80
N THR A 184 -16.94 14.64 27.73
CA THR A 184 -16.99 15.59 28.85
C THR A 184 -16.37 15.03 30.13
N ALA A 185 -16.46 13.72 30.37
CA ALA A 185 -15.80 13.06 31.49
C ALA A 185 -15.51 11.58 31.18
N THR A 186 -14.50 11.04 31.86
CA THR A 186 -14.09 9.62 31.75
C THR A 186 -13.83 9.05 33.14
N ASN A 187 -14.47 7.94 33.48
CA ASN A 187 -14.32 7.27 34.77
C ASN A 187 -14.03 5.77 34.57
N THR A 188 -12.99 5.26 35.20
CA THR A 188 -12.65 3.83 35.22
C THR A 188 -13.38 3.14 36.38
N GLY A 189 -13.98 1.98 36.14
CA GLY A 189 -14.70 1.25 37.18
C GLY A 189 -15.11 -0.16 36.76
N PRO A 190 -15.94 -0.86 37.58
CA PRO A 190 -16.55 -2.12 37.18
C PRO A 190 -17.45 -1.96 35.96
N CYS A 191 -17.59 -3.03 35.16
CA CYS A 191 -18.45 -3.08 33.98
C CYS A 191 -19.94 -3.19 34.35
N LEU A 192 -20.49 -2.11 34.91
CA LEU A 192 -21.90 -2.01 35.30
C LEU A 192 -22.77 -1.60 34.11
N ALA A 193 -23.96 -2.20 34.00
CA ALA A 193 -24.98 -1.75 33.06
C ALA A 193 -25.61 -0.41 33.52
N GLN A 194 -26.26 0.29 32.61
CA GLN A 194 -27.02 1.53 32.90
C GLN A 194 -27.98 1.31 34.09
N GLY A 195 -27.85 2.14 35.13
CA GLY A 195 -28.66 2.07 36.35
C GLY A 195 -28.19 1.05 37.41
N GLN A 196 -27.17 0.23 37.15
CA GLN A 196 -26.57 -0.62 38.19
C GLN A 196 -25.54 0.16 39.03
N VAL A 197 -25.48 -0.16 40.32
CA VAL A 197 -24.51 0.36 41.29
C VAL A 197 -23.86 -0.80 42.04
N GLN A 198 -22.54 -0.77 42.18
CA GLN A 198 -21.80 -1.73 43.01
C GLN A 198 -22.05 -1.39 44.48
N VAL A 199 -22.55 -2.35 45.26
CA VAL A 199 -22.76 -2.20 46.71
C VAL A 199 -21.73 -3.06 47.44
N GLY A 200 -20.75 -2.40 48.06
CA GLY A 200 -19.64 -3.04 48.78
C GLY A 200 -18.42 -3.38 47.91
N ASP A 201 -17.29 -3.62 48.58
CA ASP A 201 -15.97 -3.89 47.96
C ASP A 201 -15.85 -5.34 47.44
N GLN A 202 -16.73 -5.75 46.51
CA GLN A 202 -16.48 -6.94 45.71
C GLN A 202 -15.47 -6.63 44.59
N ASN A 203 -14.20 -6.56 44.97
CA ASN A 203 -13.07 -6.69 44.06
C ASN A 203 -12.99 -8.15 43.59
N ASP A 204 -13.75 -8.51 42.55
CA ASP A 204 -13.50 -9.74 41.80
C ASP A 204 -12.13 -9.61 41.09
N PRO A 205 -11.11 -10.42 41.44
CA PRO A 205 -9.78 -10.32 40.83
C PRO A 205 -9.75 -10.65 39.33
N GLY A 206 -10.82 -11.25 38.79
CA GLY A 206 -10.99 -11.54 37.36
C GLY A 206 -11.78 -10.48 36.58
N ALA A 207 -12.41 -9.51 37.24
CA ALA A 207 -13.23 -8.51 36.56
C ALA A 207 -12.37 -7.50 35.77
N LYS A 208 -12.46 -7.56 34.44
CA LYS A 208 -11.86 -6.52 33.58
C LYS A 208 -12.52 -5.17 33.88
N PRO A 209 -11.76 -4.07 34.04
CA PRO A 209 -12.35 -2.76 34.23
C PRO A 209 -13.00 -2.25 32.94
N CYS A 210 -14.03 -1.42 33.09
CA CYS A 210 -14.65 -0.68 32.01
C CYS A 210 -14.30 0.80 32.10
N LEU A 211 -14.21 1.45 30.94
CA LEU A 211 -14.17 2.90 30.80
C LEU A 211 -15.59 3.41 30.61
N THR A 212 -16.07 4.20 31.54
CA THR A 212 -17.33 4.93 31.45
C THR A 212 -17.06 6.32 30.87
N VAL A 213 -17.68 6.63 29.75
CA VAL A 213 -17.47 7.85 28.96
C VAL A 213 -18.77 8.65 28.97
N ASP A 214 -18.76 9.81 29.64
CA ASP A 214 -19.80 10.80 29.53
C ASP A 214 -19.45 11.72 28.36
N LEU A 215 -20.35 11.86 27.38
CA LEU A 215 -20.12 12.57 26.13
C LEU A 215 -21.31 13.43 25.71
N THR A 216 -21.06 14.51 24.99
CA THR A 216 -22.09 15.38 24.40
C THR A 216 -22.02 15.27 22.88
N MET A 217 -23.13 14.90 22.25
CA MET A 217 -23.22 14.77 20.80
C MET A 217 -23.18 16.15 20.14
N THR A 218 -22.34 16.34 19.11
CA THR A 218 -22.21 17.62 18.39
C THR A 218 -23.10 17.69 17.15
N ASP A 219 -23.50 16.55 16.58
CA ASP A 219 -24.45 16.45 15.48
C ASP A 219 -25.37 15.21 15.61
N GLY A 220 -26.02 14.82 14.52
CA GLY A 220 -26.90 13.65 14.46
C GLY A 220 -28.25 13.82 15.18
N PRO A 221 -29.03 12.73 15.31
CA PRO A 221 -30.43 12.77 15.77
C PRO A 221 -30.62 13.13 17.25
N ALA A 222 -29.53 13.27 18.01
CA ALA A 222 -29.53 13.69 19.40
C ALA A 222 -28.46 14.76 19.69
N GLY A 223 -28.09 15.57 18.69
CA GLY A 223 -27.17 16.70 18.85
C GLY A 223 -27.53 17.60 20.04
N GLY A 224 -26.52 17.99 20.82
CA GLY A 224 -26.65 18.75 22.06
C GLY A 224 -27.04 17.93 23.30
N LYS A 225 -27.41 16.65 23.17
CA LYS A 225 -27.70 15.78 24.32
C LYS A 225 -26.42 15.14 24.88
N GLN A 226 -26.45 14.90 26.19
CA GLN A 226 -25.47 14.07 26.86
C GLN A 226 -25.86 12.59 26.79
N LEU A 227 -24.86 11.74 26.61
CA LEU A 227 -24.97 10.29 26.60
C LEU A 227 -23.85 9.71 27.47
N LYS A 228 -24.08 8.51 28.01
CA LYS A 228 -23.12 7.79 28.85
C LYS A 228 -22.92 6.39 28.29
N LEU A 229 -21.73 6.12 27.79
CA LEU A 229 -21.34 4.83 27.22
C LEU A 229 -20.35 4.12 28.14
N THR A 230 -20.46 2.79 28.25
CA THR A 230 -19.54 1.95 29.02
C THR A 230 -18.84 1.01 28.06
N VAL A 231 -17.51 1.07 28.00
CA VAL A 231 -16.68 0.30 27.06
C VAL A 231 -15.70 -0.58 27.84
N PRO A 232 -15.62 -1.90 27.58
CA PRO A 232 -14.61 -2.76 28.18
C PRO A 232 -13.19 -2.29 27.86
N ILE A 233 -12.30 -2.30 28.86
CA ILE A 233 -10.89 -1.98 28.67
C ILE A 233 -10.15 -3.26 28.29
N GLU A 234 -9.78 -3.34 27.02
CA GLU A 234 -8.96 -4.40 26.44
C GLU A 234 -7.63 -3.79 25.93
N PRO A 235 -6.59 -4.59 25.66
CA PRO A 235 -5.33 -4.07 25.12
C PRO A 235 -5.48 -3.35 23.77
N SER A 236 -6.53 -3.65 23.02
CA SER A 236 -6.96 -3.03 21.78
C SER A 236 -7.88 -1.82 21.95
N THR A 237 -8.49 -1.60 23.12
CA THR A 237 -9.39 -0.46 23.37
C THR A 237 -8.58 0.83 23.38
N PRO A 238 -8.92 1.84 22.54
CA PRO A 238 -8.23 3.12 22.57
C PRO A 238 -8.41 3.84 23.92
N ARG A 239 -7.42 4.63 24.31
CA ARG A 239 -7.46 5.41 25.56
C ARG A 239 -8.14 6.75 25.30
N PHE A 240 -9.38 6.88 25.75
CA PHE A 240 -10.16 8.11 25.68
C PHE A 240 -10.04 8.93 26.96
N THR A 241 -10.09 10.26 26.84
CA THR A 241 -9.95 11.24 27.92
C THR A 241 -10.96 12.39 27.78
N ALA A 242 -11.19 13.14 28.85
CA ALA A 242 -12.03 14.33 28.82
C ALA A 242 -11.44 15.41 27.89
N GLY A 243 -12.25 15.93 26.97
CA GLY A 243 -11.85 16.86 25.92
C GLY A 243 -11.64 16.22 24.54
N ASP A 244 -11.60 14.89 24.44
CA ASP A 244 -11.44 14.20 23.15
C ASP A 244 -12.68 14.32 22.27
N ALA A 245 -12.47 14.63 20.99
CA ALA A 245 -13.49 14.61 19.94
C ALA A 245 -13.55 13.20 19.32
N VAL A 246 -14.72 12.58 19.34
CA VAL A 246 -14.94 11.17 18.97
C VAL A 246 -16.10 10.99 17.98
N VAL A 247 -16.13 9.82 17.33
CA VAL A 247 -17.14 9.38 16.39
C VAL A 247 -17.87 8.18 16.99
N LEU A 248 -19.20 8.25 16.99
CA LEU A 248 -20.10 7.18 17.38
C LEU A 248 -20.71 6.53 16.12
N ALA A 249 -20.96 5.23 16.16
CA ALA A 249 -21.86 4.55 15.21
C ALA A 249 -23.27 4.53 15.80
N TYR A 250 -24.21 5.22 15.15
CA TYR A 250 -25.63 5.15 15.48
C TYR A 250 -26.32 4.07 14.65
N ASN A 251 -26.95 3.10 15.31
CA ASN A 251 -27.56 1.94 14.64
C ASN A 251 -28.97 2.18 14.05
N GLY A 252 -29.51 3.40 14.19
CA GLY A 252 -30.86 3.74 13.73
C GLY A 252 -31.98 3.52 14.75
N GLY A 253 -31.66 3.11 15.99
CA GLY A 253 -32.61 2.83 17.07
C GLY A 253 -33.29 4.06 17.69
N ASN A 254 -33.32 4.13 19.02
CA ASN A 254 -33.85 5.29 19.73
C ASN A 254 -32.70 6.24 20.08
N ALA A 255 -32.70 7.46 19.53
CA ALA A 255 -31.68 8.46 19.79
C ALA A 255 -31.60 8.95 21.26
N GLY A 256 -32.55 8.57 22.12
CA GLY A 256 -32.48 8.75 23.57
C GLY A 256 -31.88 7.57 24.36
N ASP A 257 -31.59 6.45 23.71
CA ASP A 257 -31.09 5.22 24.33
C ASP A 257 -29.59 5.04 24.02
N PRO A 258 -28.71 4.97 25.05
CA PRO A 258 -27.29 4.65 24.88
C PRO A 258 -27.01 3.37 24.08
N ALA A 259 -27.89 2.36 24.14
CA ALA A 259 -27.73 1.12 23.37
C ALA A 259 -27.86 1.31 21.85
N SER A 260 -28.35 2.48 21.39
CA SER A 260 -28.40 2.83 19.96
C SER A 260 -27.08 3.38 19.42
N PHE A 261 -26.08 3.60 20.28
CA PHE A 261 -24.79 4.19 19.94
C PHE A 261 -23.62 3.30 20.39
N GLN A 262 -22.58 3.22 19.57
CA GLN A 262 -21.31 2.60 19.92
C GLN A 262 -20.18 3.61 19.72
N LEU A 263 -19.21 3.66 20.64
CA LEU A 263 -18.01 4.48 20.49
C LEU A 263 -17.05 3.79 19.52
N VAL A 264 -16.73 4.44 18.39
CA VAL A 264 -15.95 3.83 17.31
C VAL A 264 -14.51 4.33 17.31
N ASP A 265 -14.30 5.64 17.21
CA ASP A 265 -12.97 6.20 16.96
C ASP A 265 -12.86 7.70 17.30
N PHE A 266 -11.69 8.29 17.12
CA PHE A 266 -11.42 9.72 17.25
C PHE A 266 -11.73 10.52 15.97
N GLN A 267 -12.14 11.77 16.13
CA GLN A 267 -12.26 12.73 15.03
C GLN A 267 -10.87 13.23 14.60
N ARG A 268 -10.40 12.83 13.42
CA ARG A 268 -9.07 13.20 12.88
C ARG A 268 -9.10 14.31 11.83
N GLY A 269 -10.26 14.92 11.55
CA GLY A 269 -10.45 15.89 10.46
C GLY A 269 -9.47 17.06 10.52
N THR A 270 -9.41 17.78 11.65
CA THR A 270 -8.55 18.96 11.83
C THR A 270 -7.05 18.66 11.65
N PRO A 271 -6.43 17.69 12.35
CA PRO A 271 -5.00 17.41 12.16
C PRO A 271 -4.67 16.91 10.75
N LEU A 272 -5.56 16.15 10.10
CA LEU A 272 -5.37 15.73 8.70
C LEU A 272 -5.45 16.91 7.73
N LEU A 273 -6.38 17.85 7.93
CA LEU A 273 -6.48 19.08 7.13
C LEU A 273 -5.24 19.97 7.30
N VAL A 274 -4.71 20.10 8.53
CA VAL A 274 -3.47 20.86 8.78
C VAL A 274 -2.28 20.20 8.08
N LEU A 275 -2.15 18.87 8.14
CA LEU A 275 -1.09 18.14 7.44
C LEU A 275 -1.22 18.27 5.91
N ALA A 276 -2.43 18.17 5.36
CA ALA A 276 -2.69 18.35 3.94
C ALA A 276 -2.36 19.79 3.47
N ALA A 277 -2.69 20.80 4.27
CA ALA A 277 -2.33 22.19 4.00
C ALA A 277 -0.80 22.41 4.03
N LEU A 278 -0.09 21.85 5.02
CA LEU A 278 1.37 21.92 5.10
C LEU A 278 2.04 21.23 3.89
N PHE A 279 1.55 20.06 3.50
CA PHE A 279 2.00 19.35 2.29
C PHE A 279 1.77 20.19 1.02
N ALA A 280 0.56 20.73 0.85
CA ALA A 280 0.24 21.59 -0.29
C ALA A 280 1.15 22.83 -0.35
N VAL A 281 1.37 23.52 0.79
CA VAL A 281 2.28 24.67 0.86
C VAL A 281 3.71 24.26 0.48
N ALA A 282 4.23 23.14 0.97
CA ALA A 282 5.57 22.67 0.61
C ALA A 282 5.71 22.41 -0.91
N VAL A 283 4.71 21.75 -1.51
CA VAL A 283 4.67 21.49 -2.97
C VAL A 283 4.56 22.78 -3.78
N LEU A 284 3.76 23.76 -3.33
CA LEU A 284 3.60 25.06 -3.99
C LEU A 284 4.86 25.94 -3.87
N VAL A 285 5.53 25.93 -2.72
CA VAL A 285 6.78 26.70 -2.51
C VAL A 285 7.91 26.15 -3.39
N LEU A 286 8.08 24.82 -3.45
CA LEU A 286 9.15 24.19 -4.22
C LEU A 286 8.83 24.15 -5.72
N GLY A 287 7.60 23.76 -6.09
CA GLY A 287 7.19 23.54 -7.48
C GLY A 287 6.55 24.74 -8.17
N ARG A 288 6.11 25.79 -7.45
CA ARG A 288 5.42 26.96 -8.01
C ARG A 288 4.20 26.51 -8.85
N TRP A 289 4.10 26.95 -10.11
CA TRP A 289 3.06 26.52 -11.05
C TRP A 289 3.09 25.02 -11.36
N GLN A 290 4.27 24.40 -11.39
CA GLN A 290 4.40 22.94 -11.51
C GLN A 290 3.80 22.23 -10.28
N GLY A 291 3.95 22.83 -9.11
CA GLY A 291 3.35 22.36 -7.86
C GLY A 291 1.82 22.44 -7.89
N VAL A 292 1.24 23.51 -8.44
CA VAL A 292 -0.21 23.61 -8.67
C VAL A 292 -0.69 22.46 -9.58
N ALA A 293 -0.02 22.24 -10.72
CA ALA A 293 -0.37 21.17 -11.65
C ALA A 293 -0.27 19.78 -11.00
N ALA A 294 0.75 19.54 -10.16
CA ALA A 294 0.92 18.29 -9.42
C ALA A 294 -0.19 18.06 -8.38
N LEU A 295 -0.62 19.09 -7.65
CA LEU A 295 -1.72 18.99 -6.69
C LEU A 295 -3.08 18.75 -7.38
N VAL A 296 -3.33 19.41 -8.53
CA VAL A 296 -4.54 19.15 -9.32
C VAL A 296 -4.51 17.74 -9.91
N ALA A 297 -3.36 17.28 -10.42
CA ALA A 297 -3.18 15.91 -10.88
C ALA A 297 -3.48 14.89 -9.76
N LEU A 298 -2.92 15.08 -8.56
CA LEU A 298 -3.18 14.22 -7.40
C LEU A 298 -4.67 14.19 -7.02
N GLY A 299 -5.35 15.34 -7.03
CA GLY A 299 -6.79 15.43 -6.78
C GLY A 299 -7.62 14.69 -7.84
N LEU A 300 -7.28 14.83 -9.12
CA LEU A 300 -7.91 14.09 -10.22
C LEU A 300 -7.65 12.58 -10.11
N SER A 301 -6.46 12.16 -9.69
CA SER A 301 -6.15 10.75 -9.43
C SER A 301 -7.04 10.16 -8.33
N PHE A 302 -7.23 10.89 -7.23
CA PHE A 302 -8.17 10.51 -6.18
C PHE A 302 -9.62 10.43 -6.69
N LEU A 303 -10.05 11.35 -7.56
CA LEU A 303 -11.38 11.30 -8.17
C LEU A 303 -11.55 10.08 -9.09
N VAL A 304 -10.53 9.68 -9.87
CA VAL A 304 -10.60 8.42 -10.66
C VAL A 304 -10.69 7.20 -9.74
N ILE A 305 -9.96 7.17 -8.62
CA ILE A 305 -10.07 6.07 -7.65
C ILE A 305 -11.48 6.04 -7.02
N ALA A 306 -11.95 7.17 -6.51
CA ALA A 306 -13.19 7.26 -5.73
C ALA A 306 -14.48 7.18 -6.57
N LEU A 307 -14.48 7.71 -7.80
CA LEU A 307 -15.67 7.81 -8.65
C LEU A 307 -15.73 6.76 -9.77
N PHE A 308 -14.60 6.10 -10.09
CA PHE A 308 -14.56 5.03 -11.10
C PHE A 308 -14.07 3.70 -10.50
N ILE A 309 -12.83 3.63 -10.02
CA ILE A 309 -12.22 2.33 -9.64
C ILE A 309 -13.02 1.63 -8.53
N LEU A 310 -13.28 2.33 -7.41
CA LEU A 310 -13.97 1.75 -6.28
C LEU A 310 -15.44 1.38 -6.60
N PRO A 311 -16.28 2.28 -7.19
CA PRO A 311 -17.64 1.91 -7.58
C PRO A 311 -17.71 0.74 -8.57
N SER A 312 -16.84 0.69 -9.59
CA SER A 312 -16.81 -0.41 -10.56
C SER A 312 -16.47 -1.77 -9.90
N ILE A 313 -15.47 -1.80 -9.01
CA ILE A 313 -15.09 -3.02 -8.27
C ILE A 313 -16.23 -3.50 -7.38
N LEU A 314 -16.82 -2.60 -6.59
CA LEU A 314 -17.92 -2.96 -5.69
C LEU A 314 -19.20 -3.37 -6.46
N ALA A 315 -19.36 -2.89 -7.69
CA ALA A 315 -20.41 -3.30 -8.62
C ALA A 315 -20.14 -4.64 -9.34
N GLY A 316 -19.09 -5.38 -8.94
CA GLY A 316 -18.78 -6.72 -9.42
C GLY A 316 -17.94 -6.80 -10.71
N GLU A 317 -17.43 -5.68 -11.22
CA GLU A 317 -16.55 -5.70 -12.40
C GLU A 317 -15.17 -6.29 -12.06
N ASN A 318 -14.46 -6.84 -13.05
CA ASN A 318 -13.15 -7.46 -12.80
C ASN A 318 -12.14 -6.41 -12.28
N PRO A 319 -11.58 -6.55 -11.06
CA PRO A 319 -10.80 -5.47 -10.46
C PRO A 319 -9.50 -5.18 -11.21
N LEU A 320 -8.86 -6.19 -11.80
CA LEU A 320 -7.62 -5.99 -12.57
C LEU A 320 -7.89 -5.16 -13.83
N VAL A 321 -8.97 -5.45 -14.58
CA VAL A 321 -9.30 -4.68 -15.79
C VAL A 321 -9.70 -3.24 -15.44
N VAL A 322 -10.50 -3.07 -14.38
CA VAL A 322 -10.84 -1.73 -13.83
C VAL A 322 -9.58 -0.97 -13.42
N ALA A 323 -8.64 -1.61 -12.73
CA ALA A 323 -7.38 -1.00 -12.32
C ALA A 323 -6.47 -0.65 -13.50
N ILE A 324 -6.43 -1.43 -14.57
CA ILE A 324 -5.69 -1.09 -15.80
C ILE A 324 -6.31 0.13 -16.47
N ALA A 325 -7.64 0.18 -16.62
CA ALA A 325 -8.33 1.34 -17.18
C ALA A 325 -8.13 2.59 -16.32
N GLY A 326 -8.34 2.49 -15.00
CA GLY A 326 -8.18 3.59 -14.05
C GLY A 326 -6.74 4.08 -13.95
N SER A 327 -5.76 3.18 -13.88
CA SER A 327 -4.32 3.52 -13.88
C SER A 327 -3.91 4.18 -15.19
N GLY A 328 -4.42 3.71 -16.33
CA GLY A 328 -4.24 4.37 -17.61
C GLY A 328 -4.77 5.80 -17.62
N ALA A 329 -5.98 6.01 -17.09
CA ALA A 329 -6.59 7.34 -17.00
C ALA A 329 -5.82 8.28 -16.07
N ILE A 330 -5.46 7.80 -14.88
CA ILE A 330 -4.61 8.52 -13.91
C ILE A 330 -3.30 8.94 -14.57
N MET A 331 -2.60 8.00 -15.22
CA MET A 331 -1.35 8.25 -15.92
C MET A 331 -1.52 9.30 -17.03
N PHE A 332 -2.52 9.16 -17.91
CA PHE A 332 -2.76 10.10 -19.00
C PHE A 332 -3.08 11.52 -18.48
N ILE A 333 -3.90 11.62 -17.43
CA ILE A 333 -4.26 12.90 -16.81
C ILE A 333 -3.05 13.52 -16.13
N ALA A 334 -2.38 12.78 -15.24
CA ALA A 334 -1.28 13.28 -14.43
C ALA A 334 -0.10 13.74 -15.30
N LEU A 335 0.47 12.86 -16.13
CA LEU A 335 1.66 13.16 -16.93
C LEU A 335 1.48 14.35 -17.87
N TYR A 336 0.33 14.44 -18.55
CA TYR A 336 0.09 15.54 -19.49
C TYR A 336 -0.34 16.85 -18.81
N LEU A 337 -0.97 16.79 -17.63
CA LEU A 337 -1.27 17.99 -16.84
C LEU A 337 0.00 18.57 -16.19
N THR A 338 0.90 17.73 -15.68
CA THR A 338 2.14 18.18 -15.04
C THR A 338 3.21 18.53 -16.07
N HIS A 339 3.55 17.65 -17.01
CA HIS A 339 4.68 17.85 -17.92
C HIS A 339 4.31 18.38 -19.31
N GLY A 340 3.01 18.57 -19.59
CA GLY A 340 2.52 19.12 -20.84
C GLY A 340 2.59 18.14 -22.03
N LEU A 341 1.90 18.49 -23.11
CA LEU A 341 1.80 17.69 -24.34
C LEU A 341 3.08 17.76 -25.19
N THR A 342 4.15 17.12 -24.74
CA THR A 342 5.47 17.09 -25.40
C THR A 342 5.89 15.68 -25.80
N ALA A 343 6.81 15.54 -26.78
CA ALA A 343 7.37 14.24 -27.14
C ALA A 343 8.14 13.56 -26.00
N ARG A 344 8.70 14.35 -25.07
CA ARG A 344 9.32 13.86 -23.83
C ARG A 344 8.30 13.18 -22.94
N THR A 345 7.21 13.89 -22.63
CA THR A 345 6.08 13.38 -21.84
C THR A 345 5.48 12.14 -22.50
N SER A 346 5.29 12.16 -23.82
CA SER A 346 4.79 10.99 -24.56
C SER A 346 5.73 9.79 -24.48
N ALA A 347 7.05 9.99 -24.51
CA ALA A 347 8.01 8.90 -24.29
C ALA A 347 7.94 8.33 -22.86
N ALA A 348 7.63 9.16 -21.86
CA ALA A 348 7.46 8.72 -20.47
C ALA A 348 6.20 7.84 -20.37
N VAL A 349 5.05 8.35 -20.84
CA VAL A 349 3.77 7.60 -20.92
C VAL A 349 3.95 6.21 -21.55
N LEU A 350 4.69 6.12 -22.67
CA LEU A 350 4.96 4.85 -23.34
C LEU A 350 5.83 3.90 -22.50
N GLY A 351 6.82 4.44 -21.79
CA GLY A 351 7.63 3.70 -20.82
C GLY A 351 6.77 3.18 -19.66
N THR A 352 5.94 4.04 -19.07
CA THR A 352 5.01 3.71 -17.98
C THR A 352 4.05 2.60 -18.40
N LEU A 353 3.44 2.69 -19.59
CA LEU A 353 2.53 1.67 -20.13
C LEU A 353 3.23 0.32 -20.35
N ALA A 354 4.43 0.33 -20.95
CA ALA A 354 5.19 -0.89 -21.17
C ALA A 354 5.60 -1.57 -19.84
N SER A 355 5.99 -0.77 -18.84
CA SER A 355 6.31 -1.27 -17.50
C SER A 355 5.10 -1.76 -16.71
N LEU A 356 3.96 -1.06 -16.78
CA LEU A 356 2.71 -1.52 -16.15
C LEU A 356 2.21 -2.81 -16.78
N ALA A 357 2.31 -2.95 -18.11
CA ALA A 357 1.99 -4.20 -18.79
C ALA A 357 2.90 -5.35 -18.33
N LEU A 358 4.21 -5.11 -18.21
CA LEU A 358 5.16 -6.10 -17.66
C LEU A 358 4.83 -6.47 -16.21
N ILE A 359 4.54 -5.48 -15.35
CA ILE A 359 4.14 -5.71 -13.95
C ILE A 359 2.87 -6.55 -13.89
N GLY A 360 1.81 -6.18 -14.62
CA GLY A 360 0.55 -6.93 -14.65
C GLY A 360 0.74 -8.38 -15.11
N VAL A 361 1.55 -8.61 -16.13
CA VAL A 361 1.90 -9.97 -16.61
C VAL A 361 2.69 -10.75 -15.56
N LEU A 362 3.73 -10.16 -14.97
CA LEU A 362 4.53 -10.82 -13.94
C LEU A 362 3.71 -11.11 -12.68
N SER A 363 2.88 -10.17 -12.22
CA SER A 363 1.98 -10.39 -11.09
C SER A 363 0.99 -11.51 -11.39
N ALA A 364 0.36 -11.54 -12.56
CA ALA A 364 -0.55 -12.62 -12.94
C ALA A 364 0.14 -14.00 -12.94
N ILE A 365 1.38 -14.08 -13.46
CA ILE A 365 2.20 -15.31 -13.48
C ILE A 365 2.60 -15.73 -12.06
N PHE A 366 3.20 -14.85 -11.27
CA PHE A 366 3.72 -15.20 -9.94
C PHE A 366 2.60 -15.45 -8.93
N SER A 367 1.49 -14.72 -8.98
CA SER A 367 0.29 -15.06 -8.19
C SER A 367 -0.32 -16.41 -8.62
N ALA A 368 -0.19 -16.84 -9.89
CA ALA A 368 -0.60 -18.19 -10.29
C ALA A 368 0.36 -19.25 -9.72
N ALA A 369 1.66 -19.05 -9.90
CA ALA A 369 2.69 -19.99 -9.47
C ALA A 369 2.72 -20.20 -7.95
N ALA A 370 2.48 -19.13 -7.18
CA ALA A 370 2.36 -19.19 -5.72
C ALA A 370 0.97 -19.58 -5.21
N SER A 371 0.01 -19.84 -6.10
CA SER A 371 -1.39 -20.17 -5.75
C SER A 371 -2.11 -19.11 -4.90
N LEU A 372 -1.71 -17.83 -5.01
CA LEU A 372 -2.33 -16.73 -4.27
C LEU A 372 -3.81 -16.59 -4.65
N THR A 373 -4.66 -16.51 -3.63
CA THR A 373 -6.10 -16.32 -3.70
C THR A 373 -6.51 -14.84 -3.55
N GLY A 374 -5.65 -14.02 -2.94
CA GLY A 374 -5.95 -12.64 -2.55
C GLY A 374 -6.91 -12.53 -1.35
N LEU A 375 -7.14 -13.62 -0.61
CA LEU A 375 -8.01 -13.64 0.57
C LEU A 375 -7.18 -13.39 1.84
N ASP A 376 -6.81 -12.14 2.07
CA ASP A 376 -6.37 -11.66 3.38
C ASP A 376 -7.57 -11.34 4.30
N ASP A 377 -7.31 -11.07 5.59
CA ASP A 377 -8.36 -10.77 6.59
C ASP A 377 -9.24 -9.57 6.19
N SER A 378 -8.64 -8.56 5.54
CA SER A 378 -9.33 -7.36 5.08
C SER A 378 -10.27 -7.66 3.91
N THR A 379 -9.79 -8.43 2.92
CA THR A 379 -10.58 -8.83 1.75
C THR A 379 -11.69 -9.80 2.12
N SER A 380 -11.44 -10.70 3.07
CA SER A 380 -12.45 -11.61 3.64
C SER A 380 -13.55 -10.83 4.36
N THR A 381 -13.18 -9.83 5.15
CA THR A 381 -14.12 -8.92 5.83
C THR A 381 -14.93 -8.09 4.83
N LEU A 382 -14.33 -7.61 3.74
CA LEU A 382 -15.01 -6.89 2.66
C LEU A 382 -16.08 -7.76 1.98
N ILE A 383 -15.74 -9.00 1.60
CA ILE A 383 -16.67 -9.94 0.95
C ILE A 383 -17.85 -10.26 1.89
N GLY A 384 -17.57 -10.55 3.17
CA GLY A 384 -18.61 -10.75 4.18
C GLY A 384 -19.50 -9.52 4.38
N SER A 385 -18.93 -8.31 4.30
CA SER A 385 -19.65 -7.04 4.43
C SER A 385 -20.49 -6.68 3.22
N LEU A 386 -20.17 -7.19 2.01
CA LEU A 386 -20.94 -6.98 0.79
C LEU A 386 -22.05 -8.01 0.59
N GLY A 387 -21.92 -9.21 1.17
CA GLY A 387 -22.87 -10.30 1.00
C GLY A 387 -22.83 -10.99 -0.38
N HIS A 388 -21.88 -10.62 -1.24
CA HIS A 388 -21.59 -11.28 -2.51
C HIS A 388 -20.09 -11.37 -2.76
N GLY A 389 -19.68 -12.28 -3.65
CA GLY A 389 -18.27 -12.45 -4.02
C GLY A 389 -17.70 -11.24 -4.78
N ILE A 390 -16.40 -11.02 -4.60
CA ILE A 390 -15.53 -10.22 -5.45
C ILE A 390 -14.35 -11.11 -5.87
N ASP A 391 -13.77 -10.88 -7.05
CA ASP A 391 -12.51 -11.49 -7.48
C ASP A 391 -11.35 -10.95 -6.61
N SER A 392 -11.12 -11.60 -5.46
CA SER A 392 -10.09 -11.26 -4.47
C SER A 392 -8.68 -11.28 -5.07
N ARG A 393 -8.39 -12.23 -5.96
CA ARG A 393 -7.12 -12.30 -6.67
C ARG A 393 -6.98 -11.16 -7.68
N GLY A 394 -8.05 -10.84 -8.40
CA GLY A 394 -8.12 -9.64 -9.24
C GLY A 394 -7.89 -8.37 -8.43
N LEU A 395 -8.42 -8.28 -7.21
CA LEU A 395 -8.25 -7.15 -6.29
C LEU A 395 -6.79 -7.00 -5.81
N LEU A 396 -6.11 -8.12 -5.50
CA LEU A 396 -4.66 -8.13 -5.29
C LEU A 396 -3.93 -7.54 -6.51
N LEU A 397 -4.17 -8.11 -7.70
CA LEU A 397 -3.46 -7.70 -8.92
C LEU A 397 -3.73 -6.22 -9.25
N ALA A 398 -4.96 -5.74 -9.02
CA ALA A 398 -5.34 -4.33 -9.09
C ALA A 398 -4.51 -3.45 -8.16
N GLY A 399 -4.36 -3.85 -6.90
CA GLY A 399 -3.52 -3.15 -5.92
C GLY A 399 -2.05 -3.07 -6.34
N VAL A 400 -1.49 -4.14 -6.95
CA VAL A 400 -0.11 -4.10 -7.48
C VAL A 400 0.02 -3.11 -8.64
N VAL A 401 -0.93 -3.09 -9.59
CA VAL A 401 -0.92 -2.17 -10.74
C VAL A 401 -1.04 -0.72 -10.30
N ILE A 402 -1.98 -0.39 -9.41
CA ILE A 402 -2.20 0.98 -8.91
C ILE A 402 -1.01 1.44 -8.07
N GLY A 403 -0.49 0.59 -7.18
CA GLY A 403 0.68 0.90 -6.34
C GLY A 403 1.95 1.12 -7.17
N ALA A 404 2.13 0.35 -8.26
CA ALA A 404 3.28 0.50 -9.14
C ALA A 404 3.25 1.79 -9.98
N LEU A 405 2.07 2.25 -10.41
CA LEU A 405 1.93 3.44 -11.26
C LEU A 405 2.64 4.67 -10.66
N GLY A 406 2.42 4.94 -9.36
CA GLY A 406 2.97 6.13 -8.71
C GLY A 406 4.50 6.18 -8.70
N VAL A 407 5.17 5.03 -8.64
CA VAL A 407 6.65 4.96 -8.65
C VAL A 407 7.20 4.92 -10.08
N LEU A 408 6.45 4.34 -11.02
CA LEU A 408 6.81 4.35 -12.43
C LEU A 408 6.75 5.75 -13.06
N ASP A 409 5.84 6.62 -12.60
CA ASP A 409 5.75 8.02 -13.07
C ASP A 409 7.09 8.75 -12.86
N ASP A 410 7.57 8.83 -11.62
CA ASP A 410 8.87 9.45 -11.26
C ASP A 410 10.05 8.87 -12.07
N VAL A 411 10.15 7.53 -12.13
CA VAL A 411 11.24 6.86 -12.86
C VAL A 411 11.20 7.19 -14.35
N THR A 412 10.03 7.12 -14.99
CA THR A 412 9.89 7.32 -16.45
C THR A 412 10.07 8.79 -16.85
N VAL A 413 9.53 9.72 -16.06
CA VAL A 413 9.74 11.18 -16.23
C VAL A 413 11.22 11.55 -16.05
N THR A 414 11.87 10.99 -15.03
CA THR A 414 13.29 11.25 -14.77
C THR A 414 14.17 10.69 -15.88
N GLN A 415 13.94 9.46 -16.34
CA GLN A 415 14.71 8.87 -17.45
C GLN A 415 14.52 9.63 -18.77
N THR A 416 13.28 9.99 -19.14
CA THR A 416 13.05 10.78 -20.36
C THR A 416 13.71 12.16 -20.23
N SER A 417 13.60 12.82 -19.07
CA SER A 417 14.22 14.12 -18.86
C SER A 417 15.75 14.06 -19.01
N ALA A 418 16.40 13.05 -18.42
CA ALA A 418 17.84 12.83 -18.57
C ALA A 418 18.26 12.63 -20.03
N VAL A 419 17.54 11.79 -20.80
CA VAL A 419 17.84 11.57 -22.23
C VAL A 419 17.63 12.84 -23.06
N TRP A 420 16.61 13.64 -22.76
CA TRP A 420 16.38 14.92 -23.44
C TRP A 420 17.41 15.99 -23.07
N GLU A 421 17.97 15.99 -21.85
CA GLU A 421 19.10 16.86 -21.50
C GLU A 421 20.39 16.43 -22.23
N LEU A 422 20.72 15.12 -22.26
CA LEU A 422 21.85 14.60 -23.03
C LEU A 422 21.77 15.00 -24.51
N ARG A 423 20.57 14.90 -25.10
CA ARG A 423 20.29 15.29 -26.48
C ARG A 423 20.32 16.81 -26.71
N ARG A 424 20.00 17.63 -25.69
CA ARG A 424 20.20 19.09 -25.74
C ARG A 424 21.67 19.47 -25.66
N ALA A 425 22.43 18.82 -24.77
CA ALA A 425 23.84 19.09 -24.56
C ALA A 425 24.71 18.73 -25.77
N ASN A 426 24.35 17.67 -26.51
CA ASN A 426 24.98 17.32 -27.77
C ASN A 426 23.94 16.80 -28.80
N PRO A 427 23.50 17.67 -29.74
CA PRO A 427 22.56 17.32 -30.82
C PRO A 427 23.12 16.40 -31.92
N ASP A 428 24.38 15.99 -31.87
CA ASP A 428 24.98 15.06 -32.81
C ASP A 428 24.98 13.60 -32.30
N LEU A 429 24.69 13.38 -31.02
CA LEU A 429 24.64 12.03 -30.43
C LEU A 429 23.60 11.14 -31.11
N SER A 430 24.04 9.97 -31.55
CA SER A 430 23.17 8.92 -32.08
C SER A 430 22.26 8.34 -30.98
N TRP A 431 21.17 7.68 -31.39
CA TRP A 431 20.26 7.02 -30.43
C TRP A 431 20.97 5.95 -29.57
N GLN A 432 22.03 5.31 -30.08
CA GLN A 432 22.80 4.31 -29.33
C GLN A 432 23.65 4.96 -28.24
N GLU A 433 24.22 6.13 -28.49
CA GLU A 433 25.01 6.90 -27.52
C GLU A 433 24.12 7.55 -26.46
N LEU A 434 22.97 8.09 -26.86
CA LEU A 434 21.92 8.54 -25.95
C LEU A 434 21.46 7.40 -25.04
N TYR A 435 21.21 6.21 -25.61
CA TYR A 435 20.80 5.03 -24.83
C TYR A 435 21.89 4.59 -23.83
N ARG A 436 23.15 4.46 -24.28
CA ARG A 436 24.27 4.06 -23.40
C ARG A 436 24.55 5.07 -22.28
N SER A 437 24.40 6.37 -22.56
CA SER A 437 24.61 7.44 -21.58
C SER A 437 23.42 7.55 -20.62
N GLY A 438 22.19 7.55 -21.12
CA GLY A 438 20.97 7.57 -20.30
C GLY A 438 20.86 6.34 -19.40
N LEU A 439 21.15 5.14 -19.91
CA LEU A 439 21.16 3.89 -19.13
C LEU A 439 22.25 3.87 -18.04
N ARG A 440 23.30 4.70 -18.17
CA ARG A 440 24.30 4.87 -17.11
C ARG A 440 23.68 5.64 -15.93
N ILE A 441 23.15 6.83 -16.21
CA ILE A 441 22.41 7.67 -15.24
C ILE A 441 21.30 6.86 -14.58
N GLY A 442 20.47 6.18 -15.38
CA GLY A 442 19.37 5.37 -14.88
C GLY A 442 19.81 4.27 -13.91
N ARG A 443 20.88 3.52 -14.23
CA ARG A 443 21.41 2.46 -13.35
C ARG A 443 21.81 2.99 -11.98
N ASP A 444 22.41 4.17 -11.93
CA ASP A 444 22.88 4.79 -10.68
C ASP A 444 21.69 5.15 -9.76
N HIS A 445 20.52 5.46 -10.33
CA HIS A 445 19.29 5.75 -9.58
C HIS A 445 18.42 4.51 -9.26
N VAL A 446 18.45 3.45 -10.09
CA VAL A 446 17.62 2.23 -9.90
C VAL A 446 17.78 1.64 -8.49
N GLY A 447 19.01 1.55 -7.98
CA GLY A 447 19.26 0.97 -6.64
C GLY A 447 18.55 1.73 -5.52
N SER A 448 18.50 3.06 -5.60
CA SER A 448 17.80 3.90 -4.63
C SER A 448 16.28 3.76 -4.74
N ALA A 449 15.73 3.73 -5.96
CA ALA A 449 14.29 3.54 -6.19
C ALA A 449 13.80 2.17 -5.69
N VAL A 450 14.53 1.09 -6.00
CA VAL A 450 14.20 -0.27 -5.53
C VAL A 450 14.25 -0.35 -4.00
N ASN A 451 15.31 0.15 -3.36
CA ASN A 451 15.40 0.15 -1.90
C ASN A 451 14.26 0.96 -1.25
N THR A 452 13.89 2.09 -1.83
CA THR A 452 12.76 2.91 -1.34
C THR A 452 11.44 2.14 -1.41
N LEU A 453 11.18 1.44 -2.52
CA LEU A 453 9.97 0.62 -2.67
C LEU A 453 9.92 -0.54 -1.67
N VAL A 454 11.03 -1.27 -1.53
CA VAL A 454 11.15 -2.40 -0.58
C VAL A 454 10.93 -1.92 0.85
N MET A 455 11.51 -0.79 1.25
CA MET A 455 11.36 -0.24 2.60
C MET A 455 9.95 0.31 2.86
N ALA A 456 9.28 0.85 1.84
CA ALA A 456 7.89 1.32 1.95
C ALA A 456 6.91 0.16 2.21
N TYR A 457 6.99 -0.92 1.42
CA TYR A 457 6.16 -2.12 1.62
C TYR A 457 6.52 -2.87 2.91
N ALA A 458 7.82 -3.08 3.20
CA ALA A 458 8.23 -3.66 4.47
C ALA A 458 7.76 -2.82 5.69
N GLY A 459 7.72 -1.50 5.54
CA GLY A 459 7.15 -0.57 6.52
C GLY A 459 5.64 -0.74 6.72
N ALA A 460 4.87 -0.90 5.63
CA ALA A 460 3.44 -1.18 5.69
C ALA A 460 3.14 -2.56 6.32
N ALA A 461 3.98 -3.56 6.05
CA ALA A 461 3.85 -4.92 6.57
C ALA A 461 4.38 -5.12 8.01
N LEU A 462 4.89 -4.08 8.68
CA LEU A 462 5.45 -4.19 10.03
C LEU A 462 4.54 -4.90 11.06
N PRO A 463 3.21 -4.65 11.11
CA PRO A 463 2.33 -5.36 12.05
C PRO A 463 2.31 -6.88 11.81
N VAL A 464 2.24 -7.30 10.54
CA VAL A 464 2.24 -8.71 10.13
C VAL A 464 3.60 -9.35 10.45
N LEU A 465 4.70 -8.65 10.18
CA LEU A 465 6.05 -9.10 10.54
C LEU A 465 6.24 -9.26 12.05
N LEU A 466 5.69 -8.35 12.86
CA LEU A 466 5.72 -8.43 14.32
C LEU A 466 4.87 -9.59 14.85
N TYR A 467 3.62 -9.74 14.38
CA TYR A 467 2.75 -10.87 14.73
C TYR A 467 3.40 -12.22 14.36
N SER A 468 3.97 -12.30 13.16
CA SER A 468 4.79 -13.42 12.70
C SER A 468 5.97 -13.71 13.65
N SER A 469 6.70 -12.69 14.10
CA SER A 469 7.87 -12.85 14.98
C SER A 469 7.56 -13.46 16.35
N ILE A 470 6.36 -13.22 16.89
CA ILE A 470 5.92 -13.77 18.19
C ILE A 470 5.19 -15.12 18.06
N SER A 471 4.83 -15.53 16.83
CA SER A 471 4.05 -16.74 16.58
C SER A 471 4.83 -18.06 16.74
N GLY A 472 6.15 -18.01 16.92
CA GLY A 472 7.00 -19.18 17.15
C GLY A 472 7.16 -20.16 15.97
N VAL A 473 6.48 -19.89 14.85
CA VAL A 473 6.59 -20.66 13.60
C VAL A 473 7.92 -20.39 12.90
N GLY A 474 8.46 -21.39 12.20
CA GLY A 474 9.70 -21.22 11.45
C GLY A 474 9.53 -20.27 10.26
N LEU A 475 10.56 -19.46 9.96
CA LEU A 475 10.52 -18.42 8.92
C LEU A 475 10.00 -18.91 7.56
N GLY A 476 10.29 -20.15 7.15
CA GLY A 476 9.79 -20.71 5.89
C GLY A 476 8.26 -20.86 5.84
N ALA A 477 7.61 -21.22 6.95
CA ALA A 477 6.15 -21.32 7.03
C ALA A 477 5.50 -19.93 7.04
N LEU A 478 6.17 -18.95 7.66
CA LEU A 478 5.73 -17.55 7.71
C LEU A 478 5.80 -16.89 6.33
N LEU A 479 6.95 -17.00 5.65
CA LEU A 479 7.13 -16.46 4.30
C LEU A 479 6.23 -17.12 3.24
N GLY A 480 5.73 -18.33 3.51
CA GLY A 480 4.76 -19.05 2.69
C GLY A 480 3.29 -18.80 3.04
N SER A 481 2.99 -17.96 4.05
CA SER A 481 1.61 -17.56 4.36
C SER A 481 1.07 -16.59 3.31
N GLU A 482 -0.23 -16.64 3.03
CA GLU A 482 -0.90 -15.83 1.99
C GLU A 482 -0.56 -14.34 2.12
N GLU A 483 -0.72 -13.75 3.31
CA GLU A 483 -0.51 -12.31 3.54
C GLU A 483 0.94 -11.87 3.28
N ILE A 484 1.92 -12.66 3.74
CA ILE A 484 3.34 -12.34 3.58
C ILE A 484 3.81 -12.63 2.15
N ALA A 485 3.38 -13.74 1.56
CA ALA A 485 3.69 -14.09 0.17
C ALA A 485 3.10 -13.07 -0.82
N GLN A 486 1.89 -12.58 -0.54
CA GLN A 486 1.24 -11.48 -1.26
C GLN A 486 2.13 -10.23 -1.28
N GLU A 487 2.64 -9.80 -0.12
CA GLU A 487 3.47 -8.59 -0.03
C GLU A 487 4.86 -8.77 -0.66
N ILE A 488 5.45 -9.96 -0.51
CA ILE A 488 6.72 -10.31 -1.18
C ILE A 488 6.56 -10.24 -2.70
N ILE A 489 5.48 -10.82 -3.26
CA ILE A 489 5.22 -10.78 -4.71
C ILE A 489 4.93 -9.36 -5.18
N ARG A 490 4.13 -8.57 -4.44
CA ARG A 490 3.88 -7.15 -4.71
C ARG A 490 5.18 -6.34 -4.77
N THR A 491 6.05 -6.52 -3.77
CA THR A 491 7.33 -5.83 -3.64
C THR A 491 8.32 -6.23 -4.74
N LEU A 492 8.50 -7.52 -4.98
CA LEU A 492 9.47 -8.03 -5.96
C LEU A 492 9.04 -7.73 -7.39
N VAL A 493 7.76 -7.94 -7.74
CA VAL A 493 7.28 -7.65 -9.10
C VAL A 493 7.29 -6.15 -9.38
N GLY A 494 6.89 -5.31 -8.42
CA GLY A 494 7.03 -3.85 -8.53
C GLY A 494 8.49 -3.41 -8.74
N SER A 495 9.42 -4.00 -7.99
CA SER A 495 10.86 -3.73 -8.12
C SER A 495 11.41 -4.16 -9.47
N VAL A 496 11.06 -5.35 -9.98
CA VAL A 496 11.43 -5.80 -11.34
C VAL A 496 10.85 -4.87 -12.40
N GLY A 497 9.61 -4.40 -12.23
CA GLY A 497 8.98 -3.42 -13.09
C GLY A 497 9.74 -2.09 -13.17
N ILE A 498 10.25 -1.58 -12.05
CA ILE A 498 11.11 -0.39 -11.99
C ILE A 498 12.46 -0.63 -12.67
N VAL A 499 13.12 -1.76 -12.38
CA VAL A 499 14.40 -2.13 -13.01
C VAL A 499 14.26 -2.22 -14.53
N ALA A 500 13.12 -2.72 -15.03
CA ALA A 500 12.80 -2.78 -16.46
C ALA A 500 12.35 -1.42 -17.05
N ALA A 501 11.70 -0.57 -16.26
CA ALA A 501 11.24 0.76 -16.70
C ALA A 501 12.39 1.63 -17.19
N VAL A 502 13.56 1.54 -16.54
CA VAL A 502 14.73 2.34 -16.92
C VAL A 502 15.23 2.03 -18.34
N PRO A 503 15.65 0.81 -18.71
CA PRO A 503 16.08 0.52 -20.07
C PRO A 503 14.96 0.70 -21.11
N VAL A 504 13.71 0.31 -20.81
CA VAL A 504 12.58 0.47 -21.74
C VAL A 504 12.30 1.95 -22.03
N THR A 505 12.21 2.78 -21.00
CA THR A 505 11.98 4.23 -21.19
C THR A 505 13.18 4.89 -21.85
N THR A 506 14.41 4.50 -21.50
CA THR A 506 15.63 5.06 -22.10
C THR A 506 15.70 4.79 -23.60
N VAL A 507 15.37 3.57 -24.06
CA VAL A 507 15.42 3.25 -25.50
C VAL A 507 14.31 3.98 -26.26
N LEU A 508 13.10 4.05 -25.71
CA LEU A 508 11.99 4.83 -26.29
C LEU A 508 12.36 6.32 -26.40
N ALA A 509 12.87 6.90 -25.31
CA ALA A 509 13.33 8.29 -25.26
C ALA A 509 14.44 8.56 -26.29
N ALA A 510 15.45 7.70 -26.37
CA ALA A 510 16.57 7.88 -27.31
C ALA A 510 16.11 7.77 -28.77
N LEU A 511 15.19 6.85 -29.08
CA LEU A 511 14.60 6.69 -30.41
C LEU A 511 13.69 7.85 -30.82
N ILE A 512 13.04 8.52 -29.86
CA ILE A 512 12.17 9.67 -30.12
C ILE A 512 13.01 10.95 -30.23
N ALA A 513 13.87 11.23 -29.25
CA ALA A 513 14.69 12.44 -29.17
C ALA A 513 15.74 12.55 -30.30
N SER A 514 16.27 11.43 -30.81
CA SER A 514 17.14 11.41 -31.99
C SER A 514 16.42 11.74 -33.31
N ARG A 515 15.08 11.69 -33.34
CA ARG A 515 14.25 12.07 -34.49
C ARG A 515 13.73 13.51 -34.40
N GLU A 516 14.09 14.26 -33.35
CA GLU A 516 13.81 15.68 -33.25
C GLU A 516 14.96 16.51 -33.88
N PRO A 517 14.67 17.48 -34.78
CA PRO A 517 15.69 18.34 -35.37
C PRO A 517 16.36 19.23 -34.31
N ALA A 518 17.68 19.46 -34.44
CA ALA A 518 18.47 20.26 -33.49
C ALA A 518 17.94 21.70 -33.30
N GLU A 519 17.31 22.27 -34.33
CA GLU A 519 16.68 23.60 -34.30
C GLU A 519 15.52 23.70 -33.29
N TYR A 520 14.77 22.61 -33.09
CA TYR A 520 13.66 22.58 -32.13
C TYR A 520 14.18 22.54 -30.68
N LEU A 521 15.31 21.87 -30.46
CA LEU A 521 15.95 21.76 -29.14
C LEU A 521 16.63 23.09 -28.71
N SER A 522 17.17 23.83 -29.67
CA SER A 522 17.96 25.05 -29.45
C SER A 522 17.14 26.35 -29.39
N SER A 523 15.87 26.35 -29.81
CA SER A 523 14.99 27.53 -29.69
C SER A 523 14.85 28.04 -28.25
N THR A 524 15.01 27.16 -27.25
CA THR A 524 15.04 27.49 -25.81
C THR A 524 16.21 28.41 -25.40
N MET A 525 17.31 28.47 -26.16
CA MET A 525 18.46 29.35 -25.87
C MET A 525 18.32 30.75 -26.46
N LYS A 526 17.50 30.97 -27.49
CA LYS A 526 17.36 32.28 -28.17
C LYS A 526 16.47 33.29 -27.42
N ALA A 527 15.96 32.94 -26.24
CA ALA A 527 15.11 33.81 -25.41
C ALA A 527 15.91 34.78 -24.50
N VAL A 528 17.22 34.91 -24.67
CA VAL A 528 18.03 35.96 -24.05
C VAL A 528 18.38 37.02 -25.11
N PRO A 529 17.73 38.19 -25.13
CA PRO A 529 18.17 39.29 -25.98
C PRO A 529 19.50 39.82 -25.44
N SER A 530 20.57 39.65 -26.23
CA SER A 530 21.81 40.38 -26.03
C SER A 530 21.57 41.86 -26.37
N HIS A 531 21.24 42.66 -25.36
CA HIS A 531 21.28 44.11 -25.49
C HIS A 531 22.74 44.60 -25.50
N PRO A 532 23.07 45.58 -26.36
CA PRO A 532 24.42 46.15 -26.51
C PRO A 532 24.83 47.03 -25.33
#